data_AF-A0A7L5DZW6-F1
#
_entry.id   AF-A0A7L5DZW6-F1
#
_cell.length_a   1.000
_cell.length_b   1.000
_cell.length_c   1.000
_cell.angle_alpha   90.00
_cell.angle_beta   90.00
_cell.angle_gamma   90.00
#
_symmetry.space_group_name_H-M   'P 1'
#
loop_
_entity.id
_entity.type
_entity.pdbx_description
1 polymer ?
#
loop_
_entity_poly.entity_id
_entity_poly.type
_entity_poly.pdbx_seq_one_letter_code
_entity_poly.pdbx_strand_id
1 'polypeptide(L)'
;MSHVLTYLINYFSLYVLNIFFAKGHDLPEWTVYRRGGIFGFIIDGNAAVTSILWSYQLVIILIAIRAFRDILQLRTQYYRSEQDRLRLEVDFLKTQVNPHFLFNTLNSVYARIFEADQQAADLVLHLSELMRYNLYETDQPRIGLDKELAYIQNYLDLERNRLSGQDVLIDYEQSGEPTHYQIAPLLLIAFVENAFKHGVKGATQPAYVQVRAEIDPDGHLTFIVENSLPERKQAPTTTGVRSGGVGLVNVRRRLEALYNDQYVLNTTIGQRTYAVTLTVQLEWSSHPTPTAELA
;
A
#
# COMPACT_ATOMS: atom_id res chain seq x y z
N MET A 1 16.97 56.59 -20.10
CA MET A 1 15.94 55.81 -20.82
C MET A 1 15.34 54.68 -19.95
N SER A 2 16.14 53.97 -19.14
CA SER A 2 15.69 52.91 -18.21
C SER A 2 14.61 53.36 -17.21
N HIS A 3 14.78 54.51 -16.55
CA HIS A 3 13.84 54.99 -15.52
C HIS A 3 12.44 55.34 -16.06
N VAL A 4 12.37 55.88 -17.27
CA VAL A 4 11.10 56.20 -17.95
C VAL A 4 10.32 54.91 -18.27
N LEU A 5 11.03 53.88 -18.74
CA LEU A 5 10.42 52.59 -19.05
C LEU A 5 9.89 51.90 -17.79
N THR A 6 10.66 51.88 -16.69
CA THR A 6 10.22 51.33 -15.41
C THR A 6 9.00 52.08 -14.86
N TYR A 7 8.99 53.41 -14.96
CA TYR A 7 7.86 54.24 -14.54
C TYR A 7 6.59 53.91 -15.34
N LEU A 8 6.70 53.78 -16.66
CA LEU A 8 5.58 53.45 -17.53
C LEU A 8 5.02 52.05 -17.26
N ILE A 9 5.88 51.06 -17.01
CA ILE A 9 5.47 49.69 -16.65
C ILE A 9 4.71 49.69 -15.31
N ASN A 10 5.21 50.41 -14.31
CA ASN A 10 4.54 50.53 -13.01
C ASN A 10 3.22 51.30 -13.10
N TYR A 11 3.19 52.41 -13.86
CA TYR A 11 1.99 53.20 -14.14
C TYR A 11 0.89 52.32 -14.76
N PHE A 12 1.24 51.55 -15.80
CA PHE A 12 0.29 50.67 -16.46
C PHE A 12 -0.18 49.52 -15.55
N SER A 13 0.72 48.93 -14.77
CA SER A 13 0.40 47.85 -13.83
C SER A 13 -0.58 48.31 -12.73
N LEU A 14 -0.33 49.48 -12.14
CA LEU A 14 -1.22 50.08 -11.13
C LEU A 14 -2.56 50.54 -11.72
N TYR A 15 -2.57 51.03 -12.97
CA TYR A 15 -3.79 51.36 -13.69
C TYR A 15 -4.69 50.13 -13.86
N VAL A 16 -4.12 49.02 -14.32
CA VAL A 16 -4.85 47.74 -14.49
C VAL A 16 -5.35 47.23 -13.13
N LEU A 17 -4.51 47.24 -12.09
CA LEU A 17 -4.93 46.85 -10.73
C LEU A 17 -6.08 47.72 -10.20
N ASN A 18 -6.02 49.04 -10.43
CA ASN A 18 -7.07 49.96 -10.01
C ASN A 18 -8.42 49.65 -10.70
N ILE A 19 -8.40 49.29 -11.99
CA ILE A 19 -9.63 48.88 -12.70
C ILE A 19 -10.25 47.62 -12.09
N PHE A 20 -9.44 46.62 -11.76
CA PHE A 20 -9.95 45.32 -11.32
C PHE A 20 -10.30 45.26 -9.83
N PHE A 21 -9.54 45.94 -8.97
CA PHE A 21 -9.65 45.79 -7.51
C PHE A 21 -10.32 46.98 -6.82
N ALA A 22 -10.32 48.14 -7.45
CA ALA A 22 -10.80 49.36 -6.83
C ALA A 22 -12.30 49.55 -7.14
N LYS A 23 -13.14 48.95 -6.29
CA LYS A 23 -14.62 49.01 -6.35
C LYS A 23 -15.15 50.42 -6.03
N GLY A 24 -14.84 51.39 -6.89
CA GLY A 24 -15.32 52.78 -6.79
C GLY A 24 -14.44 53.73 -5.96
N HIS A 25 -13.30 53.28 -5.43
CA HIS A 25 -12.30 54.12 -4.77
C HIS A 25 -10.95 53.93 -5.41
N ASP A 26 -10.18 54.99 -5.64
CA ASP A 26 -8.83 54.86 -6.17
C ASP A 26 -7.89 54.21 -5.13
N LEU A 27 -7.04 53.29 -5.59
CA LEU A 27 -5.92 52.82 -4.80
C LEU A 27 -5.04 54.03 -4.38
N PRO A 28 -4.64 54.15 -3.10
CA PRO A 28 -3.87 55.29 -2.62
C PRO A 28 -2.64 55.60 -3.48
N GLU A 29 -1.95 54.55 -3.93
CA GLU A 29 -0.75 54.64 -4.77
C GLU A 29 -1.07 55.10 -6.21
N TRP A 30 -2.22 54.69 -6.76
CA TRP A 30 -2.65 55.12 -8.08
C TRP A 30 -2.89 56.64 -8.14
N THR A 31 -3.36 57.24 -7.04
CA THR A 31 -3.61 58.69 -6.99
C THR A 31 -2.34 59.53 -7.20
N VAL A 32 -1.17 59.01 -6.79
CA VAL A 32 0.15 59.66 -6.98
C VAL A 32 0.53 59.66 -8.46
N TYR A 33 0.38 58.52 -9.13
CA TYR A 33 0.67 58.38 -10.57
C TYR A 33 -0.33 59.15 -11.45
N ARG A 34 -1.61 59.19 -11.07
CA ARG A 34 -2.66 59.94 -11.79
C ARG A 34 -2.40 61.45 -11.80
N ARG A 35 -1.84 62.01 -10.71
CA ARG A 35 -1.53 63.44 -10.61
C ARG A 35 -0.28 63.85 -11.40
N GLY A 36 0.73 62.99 -11.44
CA GLY A 36 2.03 63.29 -12.08
C GLY A 36 2.08 63.12 -13.60
N GLY A 37 1.14 62.38 -14.19
CA GLY A 37 1.15 62.08 -15.63
C GLY A 37 2.38 61.27 -16.07
N ILE A 38 2.69 61.27 -17.38
CA ILE A 38 3.77 60.44 -17.95
C ILE A 38 5.18 60.85 -17.45
N PHE A 39 5.35 62.08 -16.96
CA PHE A 39 6.61 62.60 -16.38
C PHE A 39 6.58 62.73 -14.84
N GLY A 40 5.59 62.12 -14.17
CA GLY A 40 5.37 62.30 -12.73
C GLY A 40 6.56 61.94 -11.84
N PHE A 41 7.44 61.03 -12.29
CA PHE A 41 8.66 60.67 -11.56
C PHE A 41 9.71 61.78 -11.45
N ILE A 42 9.68 62.79 -12.34
CA ILE A 42 10.63 63.92 -12.33
C ILE A 42 10.10 65.04 -11.42
N ILE A 43 8.78 65.15 -11.30
CA ILE A 43 8.09 66.30 -10.69
C ILE A 43 7.76 66.03 -9.21
N ASP A 44 7.47 64.78 -8.85
CA ASP A 44 7.09 64.39 -7.48
C ASP A 44 8.06 63.32 -6.92
N GLY A 45 8.78 63.69 -5.85
CA GLY A 45 9.70 62.80 -5.15
C GLY A 45 9.03 61.55 -4.58
N ASN A 46 7.75 61.63 -4.19
CA ASN A 46 7.00 60.47 -3.69
C ASN A 46 6.67 59.49 -4.82
N ALA A 47 6.37 59.99 -6.03
CA ALA A 47 6.17 59.16 -7.22
C ALA A 47 7.47 58.43 -7.62
N ALA A 48 8.62 59.10 -7.49
CA ALA A 48 9.92 58.48 -7.75
C ALA A 48 10.22 57.34 -6.77
N VAL A 49 10.04 57.56 -5.46
CA VAL A 49 10.30 56.54 -4.43
C VAL A 49 9.37 55.34 -4.58
N THR A 50 8.07 55.56 -4.78
CA THR A 50 7.10 54.47 -4.98
C THR A 50 7.42 53.66 -6.25
N SER A 51 7.82 54.31 -7.34
CA SER A 51 8.25 53.62 -8.57
C SER A 51 9.45 52.70 -8.35
N ILE A 52 10.42 53.15 -7.57
CA ILE A 52 11.60 52.34 -7.24
C ILE A 52 11.16 51.12 -6.42
N LEU A 53 10.35 51.30 -5.38
CA LEU A 53 9.85 50.18 -4.56
C LEU A 53 9.03 49.16 -5.37
N TRP A 54 8.11 49.63 -6.23
CA TRP A 54 7.29 48.77 -7.09
C TRP A 54 8.11 47.99 -8.13
N SER A 55 9.23 48.55 -8.59
CA SER A 55 10.11 47.86 -9.54
C SER A 55 10.77 46.60 -8.96
N TYR A 56 10.99 46.55 -7.64
CA TYR A 56 11.57 45.39 -6.97
C TYR A 56 10.53 44.30 -6.67
N GLN A 57 9.24 44.65 -6.61
CA GLN A 57 8.17 43.71 -6.27
C GLN A 57 8.10 42.53 -7.26
N LEU A 58 8.24 42.79 -8.56
CA LEU A 58 8.22 41.74 -9.60
C LEU A 58 9.41 40.80 -9.46
N VAL A 59 10.60 41.33 -9.18
CA VAL A 59 11.81 40.52 -8.96
C VAL A 59 11.65 39.63 -7.73
N ILE A 60 11.11 40.17 -6.64
CA ILE A 60 10.82 39.40 -5.41
C ILE A 60 9.81 38.29 -5.69
N ILE A 61 8.74 38.57 -6.43
CA ILE A 61 7.73 37.56 -6.80
C ILE A 61 8.37 36.44 -7.65
N LEU A 62 9.19 36.77 -8.64
CA LEU A 62 9.86 35.77 -9.47
C LEU A 62 10.84 34.91 -8.66
N ILE A 63 11.60 35.52 -7.73
CA ILE A 63 12.47 34.80 -6.79
C ILE A 63 11.64 33.90 -5.89
N ALA A 64 10.52 34.38 -5.34
CA ALA A 64 9.64 33.61 -4.49
C ALA A 64 9.03 32.40 -5.22
N ILE A 65 8.58 32.57 -6.48
CA ILE A 65 8.06 31.47 -7.30
C ILE A 65 9.17 30.45 -7.61
N ARG A 66 10.40 30.91 -7.88
CA ARG A 66 11.54 30.01 -8.09
C ARG A 66 11.88 29.25 -6.81
N ALA A 67 12.05 29.94 -5.70
CA ALA A 67 12.34 29.34 -4.39
C ALA A 67 11.25 28.33 -3.99
N PHE A 68 9.98 28.66 -4.24
CA PHE A 68 8.87 27.73 -3.99
C PHE A 68 8.97 26.46 -4.84
N ARG A 69 9.26 26.59 -6.14
CA ARG A 69 9.49 25.44 -7.03
C ARG A 69 10.69 24.60 -6.57
N ASP A 70 11.79 25.24 -6.22
CA ASP A 70 13.02 24.56 -5.77
C ASP A 70 12.76 23.82 -4.45
N ILE A 71 12.03 24.42 -3.50
CA ILE A 71 11.63 23.76 -2.24
C ILE A 71 10.75 22.54 -2.51
N LEU A 72 9.80 22.64 -3.44
CA LEU A 72 8.96 21.50 -3.81
C LEU A 72 9.78 20.38 -4.45
N GLN A 73 10.69 20.71 -5.36
CA GLN A 73 11.59 19.74 -5.99
C GLN A 73 12.50 19.07 -4.97
N LEU A 74 13.10 19.83 -4.06
CA LEU A 74 13.93 19.31 -2.97
C LEU A 74 13.14 18.38 -2.05
N ARG A 75 11.89 18.73 -1.71
CA ARG A 75 11.01 17.83 -0.93
C ARG A 75 10.75 16.53 -1.67
N THR A 76 10.40 16.59 -2.96
CA THR A 76 10.17 15.38 -3.76
C THR A 76 11.42 14.51 -3.84
N GLN A 77 12.59 15.10 -4.05
CA GLN A 77 13.87 14.38 -4.06
C GLN A 77 14.18 13.76 -2.70
N TYR A 78 13.96 14.49 -1.61
CA TYR A 78 14.14 13.99 -0.25
C TYR A 78 13.25 12.77 0.03
N TYR A 79 11.95 12.85 -0.29
CA TYR A 79 11.05 11.72 -0.10
C TYR A 79 11.41 10.51 -0.96
N ARG A 80 11.84 10.72 -2.21
CA ARG A 80 12.32 9.64 -3.08
C ARG A 80 13.57 8.97 -2.51
N SER A 81 14.56 9.76 -2.09
CA SER A 81 15.78 9.23 -1.49
C SER A 81 15.50 8.45 -0.20
N GLU A 82 14.52 8.89 0.60
CA GLU A 82 14.13 8.18 1.81
C GLU A 82 13.39 6.86 1.50
N GLN A 83 12.52 6.86 0.48
CA GLN A 83 11.88 5.62 0.00
C GLN A 83 12.91 4.61 -0.53
N ASP A 84 13.88 5.07 -1.32
CA ASP A 84 14.95 4.22 -1.84
C ASP A 84 15.82 3.68 -0.68
N ARG A 85 16.12 4.51 0.33
CA ARG A 85 16.85 4.09 1.53
C ARG A 85 16.11 2.98 2.29
N LEU A 86 14.81 3.15 2.54
CA LEU A 86 13.99 2.15 3.22
C LEU A 86 13.89 0.85 2.41
N ARG A 87 13.76 0.96 1.09
CA ARG A 87 13.75 -0.21 0.20
C ARG A 87 15.07 -0.98 0.28
N LEU A 88 16.20 -0.27 0.20
CA LEU A 88 17.53 -0.88 0.33
C LEU A 88 17.75 -1.50 1.70
N GLU A 89 17.22 -0.90 2.77
CA GLU A 89 17.30 -1.47 4.11
C GLU A 89 16.50 -2.78 4.21
N VAL A 90 15.28 -2.80 3.67
CA VAL A 90 14.47 -4.04 3.57
C VAL A 90 15.18 -5.10 2.74
N ASP A 91 15.72 -4.75 1.58
CA ASP A 91 16.44 -5.68 0.70
C ASP A 91 17.72 -6.20 1.38
N PHE A 92 18.46 -5.33 2.08
CA PHE A 92 19.63 -5.73 2.86
C PHE A 92 19.24 -6.68 4.00
N LEU A 93 18.18 -6.40 4.75
CA LEU A 93 17.67 -7.30 5.79
C LEU A 93 17.26 -8.66 5.21
N LYS A 94 16.61 -8.69 4.04
CA LYS A 94 16.33 -9.93 3.32
C LYS A 94 17.61 -10.70 2.98
N THR A 95 18.68 -10.04 2.54
CA THR A 95 19.95 -10.70 2.22
C THR A 95 20.73 -11.24 3.42
N GLN A 96 20.49 -10.74 4.65
CA GLN A 96 21.09 -11.33 5.85
C GLN A 96 20.63 -12.77 6.09
N VAL A 97 19.47 -13.13 5.55
CA VAL A 97 19.02 -14.51 5.42
C VAL A 97 19.65 -15.06 4.14
N ASN A 98 20.74 -15.83 4.23
CA ASN A 98 21.35 -16.46 3.05
C ASN A 98 20.41 -17.56 2.53
N PRO A 99 19.62 -17.31 1.45
CA PRO A 99 18.58 -18.25 1.02
C PRO A 99 19.22 -19.57 0.58
N HIS A 100 20.36 -19.48 -0.10
CA HIS A 100 21.11 -20.64 -0.56
C HIS A 100 21.61 -21.52 0.60
N PHE A 101 22.12 -20.92 1.67
CA PHE A 101 22.49 -21.68 2.87
C PHE A 101 21.28 -22.39 3.50
N LEU A 102 20.13 -21.72 3.56
CA LEU A 102 18.90 -22.30 4.09
C LEU A 102 18.39 -23.46 3.24
N PHE A 103 18.29 -23.31 1.92
CA PHE A 103 17.88 -24.40 1.03
C PHE A 103 18.84 -25.58 1.11
N ASN A 104 20.15 -25.34 1.13
CA ASN A 104 21.14 -26.41 1.28
C ASN A 104 21.00 -27.14 2.62
N THR A 105 20.69 -26.40 3.68
CA THR A 105 20.46 -26.97 5.01
C THR A 105 19.19 -27.83 5.03
N LEU A 106 18.07 -27.30 4.51
CA LEU A 106 16.80 -28.03 4.44
C LEU A 106 16.91 -29.27 3.54
N ASN A 107 17.56 -29.17 2.38
CA ASN A 107 17.81 -30.31 1.50
C ASN A 107 18.72 -31.36 2.14
N SER A 108 19.73 -30.95 2.91
CA SER A 108 20.59 -31.87 3.66
C SER A 108 19.84 -32.59 4.79
N VAL A 109 18.92 -31.89 5.46
CA VAL A 109 18.03 -32.50 6.46
C VAL A 109 17.07 -33.47 5.79
N TYR A 110 16.41 -33.05 4.70
CA TYR A 110 15.52 -33.88 3.90
C TYR A 110 16.19 -35.20 3.49
N ALA A 111 17.39 -35.13 2.88
CA ALA A 111 18.13 -36.31 2.45
C ALA A 111 18.48 -37.27 3.59
N ARG A 112 18.63 -36.77 4.82
CA ARG A 112 18.92 -37.60 6.01
C ARG A 112 17.69 -38.27 6.60
N ILE A 113 16.53 -37.65 6.47
CA ILE A 113 15.28 -38.16 7.07
C ILE A 113 14.42 -38.93 6.07
N PHE A 114 14.64 -38.75 4.76
CA PHE A 114 13.79 -39.30 3.69
C PHE A 114 13.53 -40.81 3.81
N GLU A 115 14.56 -41.62 4.10
CA GLU A 115 14.41 -43.07 4.22
C GLU A 115 13.88 -43.52 5.60
N ALA A 116 14.04 -42.68 6.63
CA ALA A 116 13.73 -43.02 8.01
C ALA A 116 12.31 -42.58 8.44
N ASP A 117 11.86 -41.43 7.94
CA ASP A 117 10.58 -40.82 8.28
C ASP A 117 10.09 -39.95 7.11
N GLN A 118 9.26 -40.55 6.26
CA GLN A 118 8.69 -39.86 5.10
C GLN A 118 7.82 -38.68 5.51
N GLN A 119 7.08 -38.78 6.62
CA GLN A 119 6.24 -37.67 7.09
C GLN A 119 7.09 -36.47 7.50
N ALA A 120 8.18 -36.71 8.24
CA ALA A 120 9.12 -35.64 8.59
C ALA A 120 9.81 -35.05 7.34
N ALA A 121 10.13 -35.88 6.34
CA ALA A 121 10.70 -35.42 5.07
C ALA A 121 9.73 -34.48 4.32
N ASP A 122 8.47 -34.84 4.23
CA ASP A 122 7.43 -34.03 3.57
C ASP A 122 7.23 -32.68 4.28
N LEU A 123 7.34 -32.62 5.61
CA LEU A 123 7.29 -31.36 6.36
C LEU A 123 8.45 -30.41 6.01
N VAL A 124 9.66 -30.96 5.86
CA VAL A 124 10.84 -30.18 5.47
C VAL A 124 10.68 -29.67 4.04
N LEU A 125 10.10 -30.47 3.15
CA LEU A 125 9.82 -30.07 1.78
C LEU A 125 8.79 -28.92 1.73
N HIS A 126 7.63 -29.06 2.40
CA HIS A 126 6.63 -28.00 2.47
C HIS A 126 7.19 -26.71 3.08
N LEU A 127 8.01 -26.80 4.13
CA LEU A 127 8.68 -25.64 4.72
C LEU A 127 9.63 -24.95 3.72
N SER A 128 10.40 -25.74 2.97
CA SER A 128 11.30 -25.24 1.92
C SER A 128 10.53 -24.47 0.84
N GLU A 129 9.37 -24.99 0.42
CA GLU A 129 8.50 -24.34 -0.56
C GLU A 129 7.91 -23.02 -0.04
N LEU A 130 7.44 -22.98 1.21
CA LEU A 130 6.96 -21.73 1.82
C LEU A 130 8.09 -20.68 1.90
N MET A 131 9.31 -21.09 2.25
CA MET A 131 10.46 -20.18 2.32
C MET A 131 10.84 -19.65 0.94
N ARG A 132 10.85 -20.51 -0.10
CA ARG A 132 11.10 -20.11 -1.48
C ARG A 132 10.09 -19.08 -1.96
N TYR A 133 8.80 -19.32 -1.71
CA TYR A 133 7.74 -18.38 -2.07
C TYR A 133 7.94 -17.03 -1.39
N ASN A 134 8.18 -17.00 -0.06
CA ASN A 134 8.39 -15.75 0.68
C ASN A 134 9.59 -14.94 0.19
N LEU A 135 10.68 -15.61 -0.18
CA LEU A 135 11.94 -14.95 -0.55
C LEU A 135 11.99 -14.47 -2.00
N TYR A 136 11.29 -15.12 -2.93
CA TYR A 136 11.43 -14.84 -4.37
C TYR A 136 10.15 -14.41 -5.08
N GLU A 137 8.97 -14.88 -4.64
CA GLU A 137 7.70 -14.62 -5.33
C GLU A 137 7.00 -13.37 -4.77
N THR A 138 7.54 -12.74 -3.72
CA THR A 138 6.96 -11.55 -3.07
C THR A 138 7.46 -10.21 -3.63
N ASP A 139 8.48 -10.24 -4.48
CA ASP A 139 9.09 -9.02 -5.05
C ASP A 139 8.31 -8.47 -6.26
N GLN A 140 7.38 -9.26 -6.81
CA GLN A 140 6.51 -8.85 -7.90
C GLN A 140 5.21 -8.21 -7.35
N PRO A 141 4.65 -7.20 -8.04
CA PRO A 141 3.41 -6.56 -7.59
C PRO A 141 2.20 -7.52 -7.63
N ARG A 142 2.23 -8.51 -8.52
CA ARG A 142 1.22 -9.56 -8.68
C ARG A 142 1.89 -10.89 -9.03
N ILE A 143 1.21 -11.98 -8.68
CA ILE A 143 1.57 -13.36 -9.00
C ILE A 143 0.34 -14.13 -9.49
N GLY A 144 0.53 -15.32 -10.04
CA GLY A 144 -0.59 -16.22 -10.37
C GLY A 144 -1.40 -16.60 -9.12
N LEU A 145 -2.73 -16.61 -9.25
CA LEU A 145 -3.63 -17.02 -8.18
C LEU A 145 -3.39 -18.47 -7.76
N ASP A 146 -3.06 -19.32 -8.72
CA ASP A 146 -2.66 -20.72 -8.51
C ASP A 146 -1.49 -20.84 -7.52
N LYS A 147 -0.47 -19.98 -7.65
CA LYS A 147 0.67 -19.94 -6.73
C LYS A 147 0.27 -19.51 -5.31
N GLU A 148 -0.58 -18.50 -5.17
CA GLU A 148 -1.08 -18.04 -3.86
C GLU A 148 -1.92 -19.13 -3.17
N LEU A 149 -2.80 -19.81 -3.91
CA LEU A 149 -3.63 -20.89 -3.38
C LEU A 149 -2.81 -22.14 -3.02
N ALA A 150 -1.82 -22.51 -3.85
CA ALA A 150 -0.88 -23.58 -3.54
C ALA A 150 -0.07 -23.28 -2.27
N TYR A 151 0.35 -22.03 -2.09
CA TYR A 151 1.02 -21.59 -0.87
C TYR A 151 0.12 -21.74 0.37
N ILE A 152 -1.17 -21.41 0.27
CA ILE A 152 -2.15 -21.62 1.35
C ILE A 152 -2.32 -23.11 1.64
N GLN A 153 -2.49 -23.95 0.62
CA GLN A 153 -2.61 -25.40 0.81
C GLN A 153 -1.41 -25.98 1.57
N ASN A 154 -0.19 -25.66 1.14
CA ASN A 154 1.05 -26.09 1.80
C ASN A 154 1.12 -25.63 3.26
N TYR A 155 0.70 -24.40 3.53
CA TYR A 155 0.63 -23.87 4.90
C TYR A 155 -0.38 -24.66 5.75
N LEU A 156 -1.57 -24.94 5.22
CA LEU A 156 -2.58 -25.74 5.92
C LEU A 156 -2.10 -27.16 6.21
N ASP A 157 -1.35 -27.78 5.29
CA ASP A 157 -0.80 -29.12 5.48
C ASP A 157 0.28 -29.16 6.58
N LEU A 158 1.12 -28.12 6.68
CA LEU A 158 2.04 -27.98 7.82
C LEU A 158 1.28 -27.79 9.15
N GLU A 159 0.24 -26.97 9.16
CA GLU A 159 -0.59 -26.74 10.36
C GLU A 159 -1.34 -28.00 10.79
N ARG A 160 -1.89 -28.77 9.84
CA ARG A 160 -2.50 -30.09 10.08
C ARG A 160 -1.53 -31.02 10.79
N ASN A 161 -0.32 -31.14 10.26
CA ASN A 161 0.71 -31.99 10.86
C ASN A 161 1.16 -31.50 12.24
N ARG A 162 1.33 -30.18 12.43
CA ARG A 162 1.71 -29.60 13.72
C ARG A 162 0.66 -29.85 14.80
N LEU A 163 -0.61 -29.89 14.41
CA LEU A 163 -1.75 -30.08 15.31
C LEU A 163 -2.22 -31.54 15.36
N SER A 164 -1.51 -32.47 14.71
CA SER A 164 -1.76 -33.90 14.80
C SER A 164 -1.87 -34.34 16.26
N GLY A 165 -3.02 -34.90 16.63
CA GLY A 165 -3.33 -35.32 18.00
C GLY A 165 -4.11 -34.29 18.83
N GLN A 166 -4.42 -33.11 18.29
CA GLN A 166 -5.38 -32.16 18.86
C GLN A 166 -6.73 -32.27 18.13
N ASP A 167 -7.82 -31.92 18.82
CA ASP A 167 -9.19 -31.97 18.28
C ASP A 167 -9.50 -30.73 17.42
N VAL A 168 -8.70 -30.54 16.35
CA VAL A 168 -8.77 -29.38 15.46
C VAL A 168 -9.10 -29.83 14.04
N LEU A 169 -10.23 -29.38 13.50
CA LEU A 169 -10.62 -29.63 12.11
C LEU A 169 -10.04 -28.53 11.20
N ILE A 170 -9.29 -28.92 10.17
CA ILE A 170 -8.74 -28.00 9.16
C ILE A 170 -9.22 -28.43 7.79
N ASP A 171 -10.09 -27.62 7.18
CA ASP A 171 -10.70 -27.91 5.88
C ASP A 171 -10.33 -26.86 4.83
N TYR A 172 -10.16 -27.31 3.60
CA TYR A 172 -9.87 -26.45 2.46
C TYR A 172 -10.67 -26.91 1.24
N GLU A 173 -11.46 -26.00 0.69
CA GLU A 173 -12.23 -26.24 -0.52
C GLU A 173 -11.88 -25.19 -1.57
N GLN A 174 -11.60 -25.64 -2.79
CA GLN A 174 -11.36 -24.79 -3.95
C GLN A 174 -12.36 -25.17 -5.05
N SER A 175 -12.99 -24.17 -5.66
CA SER A 175 -13.82 -24.31 -6.85
C SER A 175 -13.46 -23.27 -7.91
N GLY A 176 -13.61 -23.64 -9.19
CA GLY A 176 -13.19 -22.82 -10.33
C GLY A 176 -11.71 -22.98 -10.71
N GLU A 177 -11.30 -22.26 -11.76
CA GLU A 177 -9.97 -22.40 -12.37
C GLU A 177 -9.08 -21.16 -12.10
N PRO A 178 -8.02 -21.27 -11.28
CA PRO A 178 -7.22 -20.12 -10.87
C PRO A 178 -6.15 -19.69 -11.89
N THR A 179 -5.81 -20.56 -12.85
CA THR A 179 -4.60 -20.46 -13.69
C THR A 179 -4.55 -19.22 -14.59
N HIS A 180 -5.70 -18.58 -14.83
CA HIS A 180 -5.79 -17.40 -15.70
C HIS A 180 -5.78 -16.08 -14.95
N TYR A 181 -5.66 -16.09 -13.62
CA TYR A 181 -5.82 -14.89 -12.80
C TYR A 181 -4.58 -14.54 -12.00
N GLN A 182 -4.43 -13.25 -11.71
CA GLN A 182 -3.35 -12.73 -10.87
C GLN A 182 -3.87 -12.05 -9.61
N ILE A 183 -3.10 -12.20 -8.52
CA ILE A 183 -3.37 -11.61 -7.21
C ILE A 183 -2.09 -11.04 -6.59
N ALA A 184 -2.23 -10.18 -5.59
CA ALA A 184 -1.10 -9.65 -4.84
C ALA A 184 -0.55 -10.76 -3.92
N PRO A 185 0.78 -11.01 -3.90
CA PRO A 185 1.36 -12.13 -3.16
C PRO A 185 1.18 -11.96 -1.64
N LEU A 186 0.99 -13.05 -0.90
CA LEU A 186 0.78 -13.05 0.57
C LEU A 186 -0.43 -12.22 1.04
N LEU A 187 -1.43 -12.01 0.18
CA LEU A 187 -2.64 -11.27 0.55
C LEU A 187 -3.61 -12.17 1.31
N LEU A 188 -3.82 -13.39 0.81
CA LEU A 188 -4.84 -14.30 1.34
C LEU A 188 -4.36 -15.03 2.60
N ILE A 189 -3.07 -15.36 2.65
CA ILE A 189 -2.47 -16.03 3.82
C ILE A 189 -2.68 -15.25 5.12
N ALA A 190 -2.71 -13.91 5.06
CA ALA A 190 -2.93 -13.08 6.24
C ALA A 190 -4.25 -13.40 6.95
N PHE A 191 -5.29 -13.82 6.22
CA PHE A 191 -6.55 -14.26 6.83
C PHE A 191 -6.43 -15.64 7.48
N VAL A 192 -5.73 -16.56 6.82
CA VAL A 192 -5.48 -17.92 7.29
C VAL A 192 -4.62 -17.90 8.57
N GLU A 193 -3.51 -17.17 8.57
CA GLU A 193 -2.67 -17.00 9.77
C GLU A 193 -3.44 -16.41 10.95
N ASN A 194 -4.30 -15.42 10.69
CA ASN A 194 -5.15 -14.84 11.72
C ASN A 194 -6.13 -15.88 12.30
N ALA A 195 -6.70 -16.75 11.45
CA ALA A 195 -7.59 -17.83 11.89
C ALA A 195 -6.88 -18.83 12.81
N PHE A 196 -5.65 -19.26 12.49
CA PHE A 196 -4.89 -20.14 13.39
C PHE A 196 -4.46 -19.45 14.67
N LYS A 197 -4.02 -18.18 14.57
CA LYS A 197 -3.58 -17.39 15.73
C LYS A 197 -4.69 -17.17 16.75
N HIS A 198 -5.92 -16.92 16.30
CA HIS A 198 -7.04 -16.60 17.18
C HIS A 198 -7.95 -17.78 17.45
N GLY A 199 -8.14 -18.67 16.48
CA GLY A 199 -9.03 -19.81 16.59
C GLY A 199 -8.43 -21.00 17.33
N VAL A 200 -7.20 -21.40 16.98
CA VAL A 200 -6.60 -22.61 17.58
C VAL A 200 -5.91 -22.31 18.91
N LYS A 201 -5.17 -21.20 19.02
CA LYS A 201 -4.48 -20.84 20.28
C LYS A 201 -5.41 -20.32 21.38
N GLY A 202 -6.63 -19.91 21.02
CA GLY A 202 -7.56 -19.22 21.92
C GLY A 202 -8.81 -20.01 22.30
N ALA A 203 -9.21 -21.04 21.54
CA ALA A 203 -10.48 -21.74 21.75
C ALA A 203 -10.38 -22.94 22.70
N THR A 204 -11.50 -23.22 23.39
CA THR A 204 -11.72 -24.50 24.05
C THR A 204 -11.99 -25.55 22.98
N GLN A 205 -11.26 -26.66 22.99
CA GLN A 205 -11.44 -27.76 22.04
C GLN A 205 -12.89 -28.32 22.10
N PRO A 206 -13.51 -28.72 20.98
CA PRO A 206 -12.96 -28.80 19.62
C PRO A 206 -12.85 -27.43 18.91
N ALA A 207 -11.76 -27.22 18.18
CA ALA A 207 -11.54 -26.03 17.35
C ALA A 207 -11.63 -26.36 15.86
N TYR A 208 -11.87 -25.36 15.01
CA TYR A 208 -11.81 -25.54 13.57
C TYR A 208 -11.31 -24.31 12.83
N VAL A 209 -10.74 -24.56 11.65
CA VAL A 209 -10.42 -23.57 10.62
C VAL A 209 -10.92 -24.12 9.28
N GLN A 210 -11.79 -23.38 8.60
CA GLN A 210 -12.30 -23.71 7.28
C GLN A 210 -11.91 -22.60 6.31
N VAL A 211 -11.34 -22.99 5.18
CA VAL A 211 -10.90 -22.07 4.13
C VAL A 211 -11.62 -22.46 2.84
N ARG A 212 -12.25 -21.50 2.17
CA ARG A 212 -12.89 -21.69 0.87
C ARG A 212 -12.42 -20.66 -0.13
N ALA A 213 -12.12 -21.11 -1.34
CA ALA A 213 -11.79 -20.27 -2.48
C ALA A 213 -12.71 -20.61 -3.64
N GLU A 214 -13.59 -19.68 -4.01
CA GLU A 214 -14.53 -19.82 -5.12
C GLU A 214 -14.16 -18.81 -6.20
N ILE A 215 -13.89 -19.31 -7.41
CA ILE A 215 -13.50 -18.48 -8.55
C ILE A 215 -14.59 -18.57 -9.61
N ASP A 216 -15.24 -17.44 -9.86
CA ASP A 216 -16.28 -17.33 -10.87
C ASP A 216 -15.68 -17.21 -12.29
N PRO A 217 -16.44 -17.61 -13.34
CA PRO A 217 -16.01 -17.44 -14.74
C PRO A 217 -15.71 -15.99 -15.12
N ASP A 218 -16.33 -15.02 -14.44
CA ASP A 218 -16.12 -13.58 -14.65
C ASP A 218 -14.88 -13.02 -13.91
N GLY A 219 -14.09 -13.89 -13.26
CA GLY A 219 -12.86 -13.52 -12.58
C GLY A 219 -13.04 -12.90 -11.20
N HIS A 220 -14.20 -13.13 -10.56
CA HIS A 220 -14.41 -12.79 -9.17
C HIS A 220 -13.88 -13.92 -8.29
N LEU A 221 -12.99 -13.59 -7.36
CA LEU A 221 -12.57 -14.49 -6.30
C LEU A 221 -13.35 -14.17 -5.03
N THR A 222 -14.09 -15.16 -4.52
CA THR A 222 -14.65 -15.14 -3.17
C THR A 222 -13.81 -16.05 -2.28
N PHE A 223 -13.04 -15.43 -1.39
CA PHE A 223 -12.18 -16.13 -0.42
C PHE A 223 -12.76 -15.99 0.99
N ILE A 224 -13.07 -17.12 1.60
CA ILE A 224 -13.71 -17.18 2.92
C ILE A 224 -12.79 -17.94 3.87
N VAL A 225 -12.51 -17.34 5.03
CA VAL A 225 -11.82 -18.01 6.13
C VAL A 225 -12.69 -17.93 7.36
N GLU A 226 -13.09 -19.07 7.89
CA GLU A 226 -13.88 -19.21 9.11
C GLU A 226 -13.09 -19.97 10.17
N ASN A 227 -13.17 -19.51 11.42
CA ASN A 227 -12.59 -20.21 12.55
C ASN A 227 -13.46 -20.16 13.79
N SER A 228 -13.33 -21.19 14.64
CA SER A 228 -13.92 -21.20 15.98
C SER A 228 -13.31 -20.11 16.87
N LEU A 229 -14.09 -19.55 17.78
CA LEU A 229 -13.63 -18.66 18.86
C LEU A 229 -13.97 -19.27 20.22
N PRO A 230 -13.18 -18.97 21.28
CA PRO A 230 -13.58 -19.30 22.64
C PRO A 230 -14.92 -18.67 23.00
N GLU A 231 -15.70 -19.36 23.84
CA GLU A 231 -16.98 -18.88 24.31
C GLU A 231 -16.83 -17.54 25.03
N ARG A 232 -17.40 -16.49 24.44
CA ARG A 232 -17.30 -15.14 24.98
C ARG A 232 -18.26 -15.01 26.17
N LYS A 233 -17.72 -14.89 27.40
CA LYS A 233 -18.50 -14.38 28.54
C LYS A 233 -19.00 -12.98 28.17
N GLN A 234 -20.33 -12.79 28.13
CA GLN A 234 -21.07 -11.57 27.73
C GLN A 234 -20.36 -10.30 28.26
N ALA A 235 -20.06 -9.25 27.48
CA ALA A 235 -20.95 -8.24 26.89
C ALA A 235 -20.11 -7.17 26.11
N PRO A 236 -20.69 -6.06 25.58
CA PRO A 236 -21.94 -5.89 24.87
C PRO A 236 -21.72 -5.78 23.35
N THR A 237 -22.82 -5.94 22.61
CA THR A 237 -23.00 -5.49 21.22
C THR A 237 -22.56 -4.04 21.05
N THR A 238 -21.35 -3.84 20.52
CA THR A 238 -20.98 -2.59 19.85
C THR A 238 -21.01 -2.87 18.36
N THR A 239 -22.08 -2.43 17.72
CA THR A 239 -22.21 -2.13 16.28
C THR A 239 -21.24 -1.02 15.89
N GLY A 240 -19.95 -1.28 16.04
CA GLY A 240 -18.89 -0.35 15.77
C GLY A 240 -17.61 -1.14 15.60
N VAL A 241 -17.12 -1.13 14.36
CA VAL A 241 -15.81 -1.57 13.88
C VAL A 241 -14.77 -1.55 15.00
N ARG A 242 -14.68 -2.62 15.80
CA ARG A 242 -13.51 -2.84 16.63
C ARG A 242 -12.42 -3.27 15.66
N SER A 243 -11.68 -2.26 15.21
CA SER A 243 -10.37 -2.33 14.57
C SER A 243 -9.84 -3.76 14.60
N GLY A 244 -9.93 -4.45 13.46
CA GLY A 244 -9.23 -5.71 13.28
C GLY A 244 -7.77 -5.55 13.72
N GLY A 245 -7.15 -6.64 14.18
CA GLY A 245 -5.75 -6.61 14.58
C GLY A 245 -4.86 -5.98 13.50
N VAL A 246 -3.64 -5.59 13.88
CA VAL A 246 -2.65 -4.93 12.99
C VAL A 246 -2.59 -5.58 11.59
N GLY A 247 -2.74 -6.90 11.51
CA GLY A 247 -2.81 -7.65 10.24
C GLY A 247 -3.96 -7.24 9.31
N LEU A 248 -5.21 -7.15 9.81
CA LEU A 248 -6.36 -6.80 8.97
C LEU A 248 -6.31 -5.34 8.50
N VAL A 249 -5.77 -4.45 9.33
CA VAL A 249 -5.55 -3.03 8.96
C VAL A 249 -4.54 -2.95 7.81
N ASN A 250 -3.45 -3.71 7.88
CA ASN A 250 -2.44 -3.75 6.82
C ASN A 250 -3.00 -4.35 5.53
N VAL A 251 -3.77 -5.43 5.62
CA VAL A 251 -4.45 -6.04 4.47
C VAL A 251 -5.41 -5.05 3.81
N ARG A 252 -6.23 -4.33 4.59
CA ARG A 252 -7.14 -3.33 4.03
C ARG A 252 -6.40 -2.22 3.28
N ARG A 253 -5.35 -1.64 3.87
CA ARG A 253 -4.53 -0.63 3.18
C ARG A 253 -3.93 -1.16 1.88
N ARG A 254 -3.50 -2.44 1.88
CA ARG A 254 -2.95 -3.08 0.69
C ARG A 254 -4.02 -3.33 -0.38
N LEU A 255 -5.23 -3.72 0.02
CA LEU A 255 -6.38 -3.85 -0.88
C LEU A 255 -6.76 -2.50 -1.49
N GLU A 256 -6.87 -1.43 -0.69
CA GLU A 256 -7.14 -0.07 -1.15
C GLU A 256 -6.09 0.40 -2.18
N ALA A 257 -4.81 0.13 -1.92
CA ALA A 257 -3.72 0.55 -2.80
C ALA A 257 -3.62 -0.21 -4.12
N LEU A 258 -4.02 -1.50 -4.15
CA LEU A 258 -3.81 -2.38 -5.31
C LEU A 258 -5.08 -2.71 -6.11
N TYR A 259 -6.25 -2.69 -5.45
CA TYR A 259 -7.53 -3.07 -6.03
C TYR A 259 -8.57 -1.94 -6.00
N ASN A 260 -8.24 -0.80 -5.37
CA ASN A 260 -9.11 0.38 -5.27
C ASN A 260 -10.55 -0.02 -4.84
N ASP A 261 -11.58 0.30 -5.61
CA ASP A 261 -12.99 -0.03 -5.30
C ASP A 261 -13.44 -1.41 -5.83
N GLN A 262 -12.52 -2.25 -6.31
CA GLN A 262 -12.82 -3.57 -6.89
C GLN A 262 -12.73 -4.72 -5.88
N TYR A 263 -12.94 -4.42 -4.59
CA TYR A 263 -12.99 -5.43 -3.55
C TYR A 263 -14.05 -5.13 -2.49
N VAL A 264 -14.55 -6.18 -1.85
CA VAL A 264 -15.42 -6.13 -0.69
C VAL A 264 -14.82 -7.02 0.38
N LEU A 265 -14.50 -6.45 1.54
CA LEU A 265 -13.97 -7.18 2.69
C LEU A 265 -14.96 -7.09 3.86
N ASN A 266 -15.59 -8.21 4.18
CA ASN A 266 -16.55 -8.34 5.27
C ASN A 266 -15.99 -9.23 6.38
N THR A 267 -16.34 -8.89 7.62
CA THR A 267 -16.00 -9.71 8.79
C THR A 267 -17.25 -9.94 9.62
N THR A 268 -17.55 -11.20 9.91
CA THR A 268 -18.69 -11.59 10.74
C THR A 268 -18.20 -12.23 12.03
N ILE A 269 -18.72 -11.77 13.16
CA ILE A 269 -18.39 -12.29 14.49
C ILE A 269 -19.65 -12.91 15.08
N GLY A 270 -19.67 -14.23 15.18
CA GLY A 270 -20.70 -14.99 15.88
C GLY A 270 -20.38 -15.15 17.37
N GLN A 271 -21.16 -15.98 18.07
CA GLN A 271 -20.91 -16.28 19.49
C GLN A 271 -19.67 -17.14 19.71
N ARG A 272 -19.40 -18.06 18.77
CA ARG A 272 -18.27 -19.01 18.79
C ARG A 272 -17.55 -19.09 17.45
N THR A 273 -17.82 -18.16 16.54
CA THR A 273 -17.30 -18.20 15.17
C THR A 273 -16.82 -16.82 14.75
N TYR A 274 -15.77 -16.80 13.93
CA TYR A 274 -15.27 -15.62 13.25
C TYR A 274 -15.08 -15.98 11.79
N ALA A 275 -15.63 -15.17 10.89
CA ALA A 275 -15.39 -15.34 9.46
C ALA A 275 -14.94 -14.04 8.81
N VAL A 276 -14.02 -14.17 7.87
CA VAL A 276 -13.61 -13.11 6.95
C VAL A 276 -13.97 -13.54 5.55
N THR A 277 -14.64 -12.67 4.81
CA THR A 277 -14.99 -12.88 3.41
C THR A 277 -14.39 -11.74 2.60
N LEU A 278 -13.46 -12.08 1.70
CA LEU A 278 -12.94 -11.18 0.68
C LEU A 278 -13.56 -11.57 -0.66
N THR A 279 -14.25 -10.64 -1.29
CA THR A 279 -14.61 -10.73 -2.70
C THR A 279 -13.77 -9.71 -3.47
N VAL A 280 -13.06 -10.13 -4.50
CA VAL A 280 -12.17 -9.25 -5.28
C VAL A 280 -12.25 -9.58 -6.76
N GLN A 281 -12.26 -8.53 -7.61
CA GLN A 281 -12.11 -8.71 -9.05
C GLN A 281 -10.64 -8.98 -9.36
N LEU A 282 -10.37 -10.09 -10.03
CA LEU A 282 -9.03 -10.45 -10.46
C LEU A 282 -8.75 -9.96 -11.88
N GLU A 283 -7.47 -9.69 -12.15
CA GLU A 283 -6.99 -9.37 -13.48
C GLU A 283 -6.64 -10.65 -14.23
N TRP A 284 -7.00 -10.71 -15.51
CA TRP A 284 -6.68 -11.81 -16.41
C TRP A 284 -5.21 -11.76 -16.84
N SER A 285 -4.48 -12.87 -16.71
CA SER A 285 -3.11 -13.03 -17.21
C SER A 285 -3.13 -13.52 -18.65
N SER A 286 -2.66 -12.70 -19.61
CA SER A 286 -2.51 -13.11 -21.01
C SER A 286 -1.36 -14.11 -21.25
N HIS A 287 -0.53 -14.35 -20.22
CA HIS A 287 0.54 -15.34 -20.24
C HIS A 287 0.40 -16.24 -19.01
N PRO A 288 0.14 -17.55 -19.15
CA PRO A 288 0.36 -18.46 -18.05
C PRO A 288 1.83 -18.32 -17.63
N THR A 289 2.08 -18.08 -16.35
CA THR A 289 3.44 -18.00 -15.81
C THR A 289 4.19 -19.25 -16.27
N PRO A 290 5.34 -19.15 -16.96
CA PRO A 290 6.11 -20.33 -17.31
C PRO A 290 6.42 -21.06 -16.01
N THR A 291 6.05 -22.33 -15.93
CA THR A 291 6.62 -23.25 -14.95
C THR A 291 8.13 -23.07 -15.09
N ALA A 292 8.80 -22.53 -14.07
CA ALA A 292 10.25 -22.38 -14.13
C ALA A 292 10.83 -23.80 -14.22
N GLU A 293 11.20 -24.21 -15.42
CA GLU A 293 12.00 -25.40 -15.67
C GLU A 293 13.33 -25.21 -14.94
N LEU A 294 13.43 -25.90 -13.80
CA LEU A 294 14.56 -26.71 -13.36
C LEU A 294 15.96 -26.25 -13.83
N ALA A 295 16.68 -25.62 -12.90
CA ALA A 295 18.13 -25.70 -12.80
C ALA A 295 18.53 -25.86 -11.33
#